data_AF-A0A2V6B8S9-F1
#
_entry.id   AF-A0A2V6B8S9-F1
#
_cell.length_a   1.000
_cell.length_b   1.000
_cell.length_c   1.000
_cell.angle_alpha   90.00
_cell.angle_beta   90.00
_cell.angle_gamma   90.00
#
_symmetry.space_group_name_H-M   'P 1'
#
loop_
_entity.id
_entity.type
_entity.pdbx_description
1 polymer ?
#
loop_
_entity_poly.entity_id
_entity_poly.type
_entity_poly.pdbx_seq_one_letter_code
_entity_poly.pdbx_strand_id
1 'polypeptide(L)'
;MVSGRNKRRQSQQSSLRSLVESGAILNPDHGKIRETTIANLTGPHGFELERAIQNAADSLLGLQRPDGDWCFELEADCTIPAEYILMMHYMGESDEKLERKLVSYLRARQGRDGGWPLFYGGRSEISCSVKAYYALKLAGDDPELPHMARARETILRLGGASRANVFTRITLAVFAQIPWRAVPFLPVEAMLLPRWFPFHPFKVSYWSRTVMVPLFVLYTFKARARNPKQVSIRELFIT
;
A
#
# COMPACT_ATOMS: atom_id res chain seq x y z
N MET A 1 1.67 -37.57 16.80
CA MET A 1 1.22 -36.25 17.30
C MET A 1 0.35 -35.43 16.33
N VAL A 2 -0.27 -36.03 15.29
CA VAL A 2 -1.04 -35.28 14.27
C VAL A 2 -2.57 -35.33 14.48
N SER A 3 -3.09 -36.26 15.27
CA SER A 3 -4.54 -36.44 15.50
C SER A 3 -5.18 -35.35 16.40
N GLY A 4 -4.44 -34.79 17.36
CA GLY A 4 -4.98 -33.81 18.32
C GLY A 4 -5.15 -32.38 17.80
N ARG A 5 -4.49 -32.00 16.70
CA ARG A 5 -4.58 -30.64 16.12
C ARG A 5 -5.80 -30.46 15.20
N ASN A 6 -6.27 -31.54 14.57
CA ASN A 6 -7.42 -31.47 13.67
C ASN A 6 -8.76 -31.33 14.41
N LYS A 7 -8.91 -32.02 15.56
CA LYS A 7 -10.09 -31.87 16.43
C LYS A 7 -10.20 -30.47 17.06
N ARG A 8 -9.08 -29.83 17.42
CA ARG A 8 -9.09 -28.45 17.95
C ARG A 8 -9.44 -27.40 16.89
N ARG A 9 -9.04 -27.58 15.63
CA ARG A 9 -9.40 -26.67 14.53
C ARG A 9 -10.88 -26.76 14.15
N GLN A 10 -11.45 -27.96 14.10
CA GLN A 10 -12.88 -28.14 13.82
C GLN A 10 -13.77 -27.63 14.97
N SER A 11 -13.34 -27.82 16.23
CA SER A 11 -14.02 -27.26 17.42
C SER A 11 -14.00 -25.73 17.43
N GLN A 12 -12.87 -25.11 17.07
CA GLN A 12 -12.78 -23.64 16.99
C GLN A 12 -13.58 -23.05 15.82
N GLN A 13 -13.61 -23.71 14.66
CA GLN A 13 -14.43 -23.25 13.52
C GLN A 13 -15.94 -23.41 13.74
N SER A 14 -16.37 -24.49 14.43
CA SER A 14 -17.77 -24.68 14.83
C SER A 14 -18.21 -23.62 15.85
N SER A 15 -17.37 -23.32 16.85
CA SER A 15 -17.65 -22.29 17.85
C SER A 15 -17.66 -20.87 17.26
N LEU A 16 -16.83 -20.60 16.25
CA LEU A 16 -16.82 -19.30 15.57
C LEU A 16 -18.05 -19.11 14.68
N ARG A 17 -18.53 -20.17 14.00
CA ARG A 17 -19.79 -20.11 13.23
C ARG A 17 -21.00 -19.86 14.12
N SER A 18 -21.08 -20.50 15.29
CA SER A 18 -22.17 -20.24 16.25
C SER A 18 -22.11 -18.84 16.86
N LEU A 19 -20.93 -18.23 16.98
CA LEU A 19 -20.75 -16.85 17.43
C LEU A 19 -21.12 -15.80 16.36
N VAL A 20 -20.93 -16.13 15.08
CA VAL A 20 -21.38 -15.30 13.95
C VAL A 20 -22.90 -15.38 13.80
N GLU A 21 -23.49 -16.57 13.88
CA GLU A 21 -24.94 -16.78 13.78
C GLU A 21 -25.72 -16.20 14.97
N SER A 22 -25.08 -15.99 16.13
CA SER A 22 -25.67 -15.35 17.31
C SER A 22 -25.44 -13.83 17.39
N GLY A 23 -24.80 -13.21 16.39
CA GLY A 23 -24.51 -11.78 16.39
C GLY A 23 -23.46 -11.33 17.41
N ALA A 24 -22.75 -12.25 18.05
CA ALA A 24 -21.85 -12.00 19.18
C ALA A 24 -20.47 -11.43 18.81
N ILE A 25 -20.21 -11.15 17.52
CA ILE A 25 -18.98 -10.43 17.10
C ILE A 25 -19.10 -8.92 17.39
N LEU A 26 -20.30 -8.42 17.68
CA LEU A 26 -20.46 -7.12 18.32
C LEU A 26 -20.43 -7.33 19.84
N ASN A 27 -19.49 -6.67 20.51
CA ASN A 27 -19.23 -6.73 21.95
C ASN A 27 -20.54 -6.82 22.80
N PRO A 28 -20.75 -7.87 23.62
CA PRO A 28 -22.00 -8.08 24.37
C PRO A 28 -22.32 -6.97 25.40
N ASP A 29 -21.38 -6.10 25.73
CA ASP A 29 -21.59 -4.97 26.64
C ASP A 29 -22.31 -3.75 26.00
N HIS A 30 -22.67 -3.80 24.71
CA HIS A 30 -23.50 -2.75 24.10
C HIS A 30 -24.90 -2.63 24.75
N GLY A 31 -25.43 -3.69 25.36
CA GLY A 31 -26.73 -3.67 26.03
C GLY A 31 -26.78 -2.76 27.26
N LYS A 32 -25.75 -2.80 28.11
CA LYS A 32 -25.67 -1.98 29.33
C LYS A 32 -25.30 -0.52 29.04
N ILE A 33 -24.50 -0.28 28.00
CA ILE A 33 -24.17 1.09 27.55
C ILE A 33 -25.40 1.77 26.93
N ARG A 34 -26.28 1.02 26.24
CA ARG A 34 -27.55 1.55 25.71
C ARG A 34 -28.48 2.04 26.81
N GLU A 35 -28.74 1.23 27.85
CA GLU A 35 -29.75 1.59 28.87
C GLU A 35 -29.35 2.80 29.72
N THR A 36 -28.06 2.94 30.08
CA THR A 36 -27.61 4.05 30.95
C THR A 36 -27.41 5.37 30.20
N THR A 37 -27.20 5.33 28.88
CA THR A 37 -27.00 6.54 28.06
C THR A 37 -28.33 7.13 27.57
N ILE A 38 -29.32 6.29 27.27
CA ILE A 38 -30.64 6.72 26.74
C ILE A 38 -31.49 7.43 27.81
N ALA A 39 -31.38 7.02 29.09
CA ALA A 39 -32.17 7.60 30.18
C ALA A 39 -31.92 9.11 30.40
N ASN A 40 -30.78 9.65 29.95
CA ASN A 40 -30.41 11.07 30.09
C ASN A 40 -30.63 11.90 28.82
N LEU A 41 -31.24 11.34 27.77
CA LEU A 41 -31.39 11.97 26.44
C LEU A 41 -32.84 12.39 26.12
N THR A 42 -33.71 12.55 27.12
CA THR A 42 -35.14 12.88 26.93
C THR A 42 -35.42 14.30 26.39
N GLY A 43 -34.38 15.06 26.03
CA GLY A 43 -34.48 16.33 25.32
C GLY A 43 -34.53 16.17 23.79
N PRO A 44 -34.80 17.25 23.03
CA PRO A 44 -34.90 17.23 21.56
C PRO A 44 -33.67 16.60 20.86
N HIS A 45 -32.49 16.71 21.47
CA HIS A 45 -31.25 16.13 20.95
C HIS A 45 -31.16 14.59 21.03
N GLY A 46 -31.91 13.93 21.92
CA GLY A 46 -31.92 12.46 22.00
C GLY A 46 -32.65 11.80 20.83
N PHE A 47 -33.81 12.35 20.46
CA PHE A 47 -34.55 11.89 19.29
C PHE A 47 -33.79 12.13 17.98
N GLU A 48 -33.06 13.23 17.88
CA GLU A 48 -32.19 13.50 16.74
C GLU A 48 -31.02 12.52 16.67
N LEU A 49 -30.40 12.19 17.81
CA LEU A 49 -29.31 11.22 17.89
C LEU A 49 -29.76 9.81 17.52
N GLU A 50 -30.88 9.33 18.06
CA GLU A 50 -31.42 8.00 17.73
C GLU A 50 -31.75 7.88 16.24
N ARG A 51 -32.36 8.93 15.68
CA ARG A 51 -32.65 8.99 14.24
C ARG A 51 -31.36 8.95 13.41
N ALA A 52 -30.33 9.69 13.81
CA ALA A 52 -29.04 9.67 13.12
C ALA A 52 -28.37 8.29 13.17
N ILE A 53 -28.42 7.61 14.32
CA ILE A 53 -27.90 6.25 14.49
C ILE A 53 -28.67 5.27 13.59
N GLN A 54 -30.01 5.32 13.60
CA GLN A 54 -30.84 4.44 12.79
C GLN A 54 -30.56 4.65 11.30
N ASN A 55 -30.51 5.91 10.84
CA ASN A 55 -30.20 6.24 9.45
C ASN A 55 -28.80 5.74 9.03
N ALA A 56 -27.80 5.87 9.90
CA ALA A 56 -26.45 5.39 9.63
C ALA A 56 -26.39 3.85 9.58
N ALA A 57 -27.10 3.17 10.49
CA ALA A 57 -27.19 1.72 10.51
C ALA A 57 -27.89 1.19 9.25
N ASP A 58 -29.04 1.77 8.88
CA ASP A 58 -29.78 1.37 7.68
C ASP A 58 -28.96 1.63 6.41
N SER A 59 -28.25 2.76 6.36
CA SER A 59 -27.34 3.07 5.25
C SER A 59 -26.21 2.05 5.13
N LEU A 60 -25.56 1.70 6.25
CA LEU A 60 -24.48 0.72 6.25
C LEU A 60 -24.99 -0.68 5.90
N LEU A 61 -26.12 -1.12 6.48
CA LEU A 61 -26.75 -2.40 6.16
C LEU A 61 -27.19 -2.48 4.69
N GLY A 62 -27.65 -1.37 4.11
CA GLY A 62 -27.98 -1.28 2.68
C GLY A 62 -26.79 -1.45 1.74
N LEU A 63 -25.55 -1.30 2.24
CA LEU A 63 -24.31 -1.52 1.49
C LEU A 63 -23.75 -2.94 1.65
N GLN A 64 -24.38 -3.78 2.48
CA GLN A 64 -23.95 -5.16 2.66
C GLN A 64 -24.16 -5.96 1.37
N ARG A 65 -23.17 -6.76 0.99
CA ARG A 65 -23.28 -7.63 -0.19
C ARG A 65 -24.11 -8.87 0.14
N PRO A 66 -24.65 -9.58 -0.87
CA PRO A 66 -25.51 -10.75 -0.64
C PRO A 66 -24.87 -11.88 0.19
N ASP A 67 -23.54 -11.96 0.21
CA ASP A 67 -22.73 -12.91 1.00
C ASP A 67 -22.42 -12.43 2.43
N GLY A 68 -22.93 -11.25 2.81
CA GLY A 68 -22.87 -10.72 4.17
C GLY A 68 -21.61 -9.90 4.46
N ASP A 69 -20.69 -9.73 3.51
CA ASP A 69 -19.52 -8.88 3.67
C ASP A 69 -19.78 -7.42 3.25
N TRP A 70 -18.87 -6.54 3.65
CA TRP A 70 -18.78 -5.18 3.14
C TRP A 70 -17.46 -5.03 2.42
N CYS A 71 -17.52 -4.54 1.18
CA CYS A 71 -16.34 -4.28 0.38
C CYS A 71 -16.28 -2.79 0.07
N PHE A 72 -15.26 -2.12 0.61
CA PHE A 72 -14.97 -0.72 0.35
C PHE A 72 -13.58 -0.57 -0.22
N GLU A 73 -13.37 0.52 -0.96
CA GLU A 73 -12.05 0.85 -1.45
C GLU A 73 -11.11 1.17 -0.27
N LEU A 74 -10.01 0.42 -0.19
CA LEU A 74 -8.91 0.73 0.72
C LEU A 74 -7.87 1.54 -0.06
N GLU A 75 -8.03 2.85 -0.05
CA GLU A 75 -7.08 3.76 -0.69
C GLU A 75 -5.88 4.03 0.23
N ALA A 76 -4.68 3.94 -0.35
CA ALA A 76 -3.43 4.30 0.30
C ALA A 76 -2.83 5.54 -0.39
N ASP A 77 -1.61 5.45 -0.88
CA ASP A 77 -0.95 6.47 -1.69
C ASP A 77 -0.81 6.02 -3.16
N CYS A 78 -0.24 6.90 -3.97
CA CYS A 78 0.01 6.63 -5.38
C CYS A 78 1.18 5.66 -5.65
N THR A 79 1.87 5.15 -4.62
CA THR A 79 2.98 4.22 -4.82
C THR A 79 2.51 2.85 -5.28
N ILE A 80 1.41 2.32 -4.75
CA ILE A 80 0.87 1.02 -5.18
C ILE A 80 0.56 1.00 -6.70
N PRO A 81 -0.24 1.92 -7.25
CA PRO A 81 -0.50 1.94 -8.70
C PRO A 81 0.76 2.26 -9.53
N ALA A 82 1.66 3.12 -9.05
CA ALA A 82 2.92 3.40 -9.74
C ALA A 82 3.84 2.18 -9.78
N GLU A 83 3.98 1.45 -8.67
CA GLU A 83 4.77 0.23 -8.56
C GLU A 83 4.20 -0.89 -9.41
N TYR A 84 2.87 -0.96 -9.57
CA TYR A 84 2.26 -1.90 -10.51
C TYR A 84 2.69 -1.59 -11.96
N ILE A 85 2.63 -0.34 -12.40
CA ILE A 85 3.13 0.06 -13.74
C ILE A 85 4.62 -0.31 -13.86
N LEU A 86 5.44 0.06 -12.87
CA LEU A 86 6.87 -0.29 -12.83
C LEU A 86 7.08 -1.82 -12.91
N MET A 87 6.29 -2.63 -12.22
CA MET A 87 6.37 -4.09 -12.28
C MET A 87 6.04 -4.62 -13.68
N MET A 88 4.99 -4.11 -14.32
CA MET A 88 4.64 -4.56 -15.67
C MET A 88 5.72 -4.17 -16.71
N HIS A 89 6.32 -2.99 -16.58
CA HIS A 89 7.47 -2.57 -17.41
C HIS A 89 8.75 -3.33 -17.10
N TYR A 90 8.94 -3.76 -15.84
CA TYR A 90 10.03 -4.66 -15.46
C TYR A 90 9.91 -6.00 -16.20
N MET A 91 8.71 -6.58 -16.25
CA MET A 91 8.43 -7.84 -16.95
C MET A 91 8.32 -7.68 -18.47
N GLY A 92 8.06 -6.45 -18.95
CA GLY A 92 7.77 -6.18 -20.37
C GLY A 92 6.41 -6.70 -20.82
N GLU A 93 5.43 -6.72 -19.91
CA GLU A 93 4.11 -7.34 -20.09
C GLU A 93 2.96 -6.35 -19.82
N SER A 94 3.15 -5.06 -20.14
CA SER A 94 2.16 -4.01 -19.87
C SER A 94 0.80 -4.24 -20.56
N ASP A 95 -0.27 -4.31 -19.77
CA ASP A 95 -1.65 -4.17 -20.26
C ASP A 95 -1.96 -2.68 -20.45
N GLU A 96 -2.03 -2.24 -21.71
CA GLU A 96 -2.26 -0.83 -22.03
C GLU A 96 -3.59 -0.29 -21.50
N LYS A 97 -4.64 -1.11 -21.42
CA LYS A 97 -5.97 -0.65 -20.99
C LYS A 97 -5.95 -0.36 -19.49
N LEU A 98 -5.35 -1.25 -18.71
CA LEU A 98 -5.18 -1.04 -17.27
C LEU A 98 -4.18 0.08 -16.99
N GLU A 99 -3.05 0.11 -17.72
CA GLU A 99 -2.04 1.15 -17.59
C GLU A 99 -2.63 2.55 -17.82
N ARG A 100 -3.44 2.76 -18.87
CA ARG A 100 -4.11 4.04 -19.10
C ARG A 100 -4.98 4.49 -17.93
N LYS A 101 -5.67 3.56 -17.25
CA LYS A 101 -6.49 3.87 -16.06
C LYS A 101 -5.62 4.28 -14.88
N LEU A 102 -4.54 3.54 -14.62
CA LEU A 102 -3.60 3.84 -13.54
C LEU A 102 -2.87 5.16 -13.78
N VAL A 103 -2.45 5.45 -15.01
CA VAL A 103 -1.87 6.74 -15.41
C VAL A 103 -2.84 7.89 -15.16
N SER A 104 -4.11 7.74 -15.57
CA SER A 104 -5.14 8.74 -15.31
C SER A 104 -5.35 8.96 -13.81
N TYR A 105 -5.34 7.89 -13.03
CA TYR A 105 -5.43 7.93 -11.56
C TYR A 105 -4.24 8.70 -10.95
N LEU A 106 -3.01 8.42 -11.39
CA LEU A 106 -1.81 9.11 -10.91
C LEU A 106 -1.84 10.61 -11.23
N ARG A 107 -2.20 10.98 -12.46
CA ARG A 107 -2.29 12.40 -12.88
C ARG A 107 -3.34 13.16 -12.06
N ALA A 108 -4.51 12.55 -11.83
CA ALA A 108 -5.59 13.16 -11.07
C ALA A 108 -5.25 13.43 -9.59
N ARG A 109 -4.23 12.73 -9.05
CA ARG A 109 -3.79 12.83 -7.65
C ARG A 109 -2.48 13.58 -7.45
N GLN A 110 -1.96 14.20 -8.50
CA GLN A 110 -0.82 15.10 -8.35
C GLN A 110 -1.21 16.28 -7.44
N GLY A 111 -0.40 16.52 -6.42
CA GLY A 111 -0.58 17.64 -5.50
C GLY A 111 -0.38 18.99 -6.19
N ARG A 112 -0.93 20.04 -5.57
CA ARG A 112 -0.74 21.43 -6.05
C ARG A 112 0.73 21.84 -6.08
N ASP A 113 1.53 21.27 -5.19
CA ASP A 113 2.97 21.51 -5.11
C ASP A 113 3.76 20.71 -6.14
N GLY A 114 3.11 19.92 -7.00
CA GLY A 114 3.69 19.24 -8.17
C GLY A 114 4.08 17.77 -7.96
N GLY A 115 4.19 17.28 -6.74
CA GLY A 115 4.52 15.87 -6.46
C GLY A 115 3.32 15.07 -5.93
N TRP A 116 3.61 13.98 -5.22
CA TRP A 116 2.60 13.09 -4.64
C TRP A 116 2.86 12.86 -3.14
N PRO A 117 1.82 12.95 -2.29
CA PRO A 117 1.95 12.70 -0.86
C PRO A 117 1.81 11.20 -0.50
N LEU A 118 2.12 10.86 0.74
CA LEU A 118 1.86 9.52 1.33
C LEU A 118 0.43 9.34 1.86
N PHE A 119 -0.35 10.43 1.95
CA PHE A 119 -1.73 10.40 2.40
C PHE A 119 -2.49 11.60 1.84
N TYR A 120 -3.81 11.52 1.81
CA TYR A 120 -4.68 12.56 1.28
C TYR A 120 -4.45 13.92 1.98
N GLY A 121 -4.26 14.98 1.19
CA GLY A 121 -3.99 16.33 1.70
C GLY A 121 -2.59 16.54 2.29
N GLY A 122 -1.71 15.54 2.26
CA GLY A 122 -0.32 15.67 2.67
C GLY A 122 0.53 16.50 1.69
N ARG A 123 1.77 16.81 2.11
CA ARG A 123 2.79 17.42 1.25
C ARG A 123 3.44 16.36 0.36
N SER A 124 4.01 16.77 -0.77
CA SER A 124 4.78 15.85 -1.62
C SER A 124 5.90 15.15 -0.84
N GLU A 125 5.99 13.84 -0.99
CA GLU A 125 7.06 13.01 -0.46
C GLU A 125 7.94 12.50 -1.60
N ILE A 126 9.25 12.48 -1.38
CA ILE A 126 10.24 12.26 -2.44
C ILE A 126 10.11 10.88 -3.08
N SER A 127 9.95 9.83 -2.28
CA SER A 127 9.87 8.44 -2.74
C SER A 127 8.60 8.19 -3.55
N CYS A 128 7.46 8.71 -3.06
CA CYS A 128 6.17 8.65 -3.74
C CYS A 128 6.23 9.40 -5.08
N SER A 129 6.77 10.63 -5.05
CA SER A 129 6.86 11.47 -6.25
C SER A 129 7.75 10.88 -7.33
N VAL A 130 8.91 10.32 -6.96
CA VAL A 130 9.82 9.67 -7.91
C VAL A 130 9.18 8.45 -8.56
N LYS A 131 8.49 7.59 -7.79
CA LYS A 131 7.80 6.41 -8.34
C LYS A 131 6.67 6.82 -9.30
N ALA A 132 5.84 7.78 -8.90
CA ALA A 132 4.74 8.28 -9.72
C ALA A 132 5.26 8.92 -11.02
N TYR A 133 6.26 9.78 -10.94
CA TYR A 133 6.90 10.37 -12.13
C TYR A 133 7.45 9.29 -13.06
N TYR A 134 8.18 8.31 -12.52
CA TYR A 134 8.79 7.28 -13.36
C TYR A 134 7.73 6.39 -14.02
N ALA A 135 6.68 6.02 -13.29
CA ALA A 135 5.56 5.27 -13.85
C ALA A 135 4.87 6.02 -15.01
N LEU A 136 4.60 7.32 -14.84
CA LEU A 136 4.03 8.16 -15.90
C LEU A 136 4.96 8.23 -17.12
N LYS A 137 6.26 8.42 -16.91
CA LYS A 137 7.24 8.46 -18.00
C LYS A 137 7.36 7.12 -18.74
N LEU A 138 7.30 5.99 -18.04
CA LEU A 138 7.28 4.65 -18.64
C LEU A 138 6.04 4.41 -19.51
N ALA A 139 4.89 4.90 -19.05
CA ALA A 139 3.65 4.86 -19.81
C ALA A 139 3.65 5.77 -21.05
N GLY A 140 4.56 6.76 -21.10
CA GLY A 140 4.81 7.59 -22.27
C GLY A 140 4.55 9.08 -22.07
N ASP A 141 4.38 9.55 -20.83
CA ASP A 141 4.26 10.98 -20.56
C ASP A 141 5.58 11.69 -20.87
N ASP A 142 5.51 12.70 -21.73
CA ASP A 142 6.65 13.53 -22.09
C ASP A 142 7.09 14.37 -20.87
N PRO A 143 8.38 14.36 -20.48
CA PRO A 143 8.94 15.17 -19.41
C PRO A 143 8.62 16.67 -19.47
N GLU A 144 8.38 17.21 -20.66
CA GLU A 144 8.08 18.63 -20.88
C GLU A 144 6.58 18.96 -20.78
N LEU A 145 5.71 17.97 -20.60
CA LEU A 145 4.31 18.24 -20.26
C LEU A 145 4.21 18.99 -18.92
N PRO A 146 3.26 19.93 -18.77
CA PRO A 146 3.19 20.78 -17.58
C PRO A 146 3.15 20.02 -16.25
N HIS A 147 2.47 18.87 -16.17
CA HIS A 147 2.43 18.06 -14.95
C HIS A 147 3.76 17.35 -14.69
N MET A 148 4.46 16.87 -15.73
CA MET A 148 5.77 16.24 -15.59
C MET A 148 6.83 17.27 -15.19
N ALA A 149 6.83 18.45 -15.81
CA ALA A 149 7.77 19.53 -15.47
C ALA A 149 7.64 19.95 -14.00
N ARG A 150 6.42 20.16 -13.50
CA ARG A 150 6.16 20.47 -12.08
C ARG A 150 6.62 19.35 -11.14
N ALA A 151 6.36 18.09 -11.52
CA ALA A 151 6.82 16.95 -10.73
C ALA A 151 8.35 16.88 -10.66
N ARG A 152 9.03 17.08 -11.79
CA ARG A 152 10.50 17.15 -11.85
C ARG A 152 11.03 18.27 -10.95
N GLU A 153 10.50 19.49 -11.07
CA GLU A 153 10.88 20.63 -10.22
C GLU A 153 10.70 20.32 -8.74
N THR A 154 9.58 19.70 -8.37
CA THR A 154 9.29 19.30 -6.99
C THR A 154 10.27 18.28 -6.47
N ILE A 155 10.55 17.24 -7.25
CA ILE A 155 11.50 16.18 -6.91
C ILE A 155 12.90 16.78 -6.70
N LEU A 156 13.33 17.67 -7.59
CA LEU A 156 14.62 18.37 -7.46
C LEU A 156 14.66 19.27 -6.23
N ARG A 157 13.59 20.03 -5.95
CA ARG A 157 13.46 20.85 -4.73
C ARG A 157 13.52 20.02 -3.45
N LEU A 158 13.05 18.77 -3.48
CA LEU A 158 13.14 17.81 -2.37
C LEU A 158 14.51 17.11 -2.27
N GLY A 159 15.49 17.53 -3.08
CA GLY A 159 16.86 17.03 -3.08
C GLY A 159 17.14 15.91 -4.09
N GLY A 160 16.22 15.67 -5.02
CA GLY A 160 16.37 14.72 -6.12
C GLY A 160 16.15 13.26 -5.72
N ALA A 161 16.13 12.38 -6.72
CA ALA A 161 15.84 10.95 -6.56
C ALA A 161 16.86 10.21 -5.66
N SER A 162 18.05 10.77 -5.45
CA SER A 162 19.06 10.23 -4.51
C SER A 162 18.62 10.27 -3.04
N ARG A 163 17.68 11.15 -2.69
CA ARG A 163 17.09 11.29 -1.35
C ARG A 163 15.93 10.33 -1.08
N ALA A 164 15.52 9.54 -2.08
CA ALA A 164 14.44 8.58 -1.92
C ALA A 164 14.82 7.44 -0.97
N ASN A 165 13.81 6.81 -0.37
CA ASN A 165 13.98 5.71 0.55
C ASN A 165 14.58 4.45 -0.12
N VAL A 166 14.94 3.46 0.70
CA VAL A 166 15.61 2.23 0.23
C VAL A 166 14.80 1.47 -0.81
N PHE A 167 13.47 1.36 -0.67
CA PHE A 167 12.63 0.65 -1.63
C PHE A 167 12.66 1.31 -3.01
N THR A 168 12.54 2.64 -3.03
CA THR A 168 12.65 3.41 -4.27
C THR A 168 14.02 3.25 -4.91
N ARG A 169 15.10 3.33 -4.11
CA ARG A 169 16.46 3.12 -4.62
C ARG A 169 16.66 1.71 -5.19
N ILE A 170 16.08 0.67 -4.57
CA ILE A 170 16.10 -0.69 -5.14
C ILE A 170 15.38 -0.70 -6.48
N THR A 171 14.17 -0.14 -6.58
CA THR A 171 13.44 -0.02 -7.86
C THR A 171 14.29 0.69 -8.92
N LEU A 172 14.93 1.80 -8.58
CA LEU A 172 15.81 2.54 -9.49
C LEU A 172 17.06 1.73 -9.90
N ALA A 173 17.61 0.92 -9.00
CA ALA A 173 18.74 0.03 -9.31
C ALA A 173 18.32 -1.11 -10.26
N VAL A 174 17.15 -1.71 -10.03
CA VAL A 174 16.55 -2.72 -10.91
C VAL A 174 16.34 -2.18 -12.33
N PHE A 175 15.93 -0.91 -12.43
CA PHE A 175 15.79 -0.21 -13.72
C PHE A 175 17.09 0.40 -14.25
N ALA A 176 18.24 0.10 -13.64
CA ALA A 176 19.56 0.61 -14.00
C ALA A 176 19.68 2.15 -14.05
N GLN A 177 18.84 2.87 -13.28
CA GLN A 177 18.90 4.32 -13.13
C GLN A 177 19.98 4.75 -12.14
N ILE A 178 20.27 3.89 -11.16
CA ILE A 178 21.41 4.00 -10.25
C ILE A 178 22.16 2.68 -10.19
N PRO A 179 23.46 2.67 -9.82
CA PRO A 179 24.18 1.41 -9.64
C PRO A 179 23.72 0.70 -8.37
N TRP A 180 23.77 -0.63 -8.35
CA TRP A 180 23.44 -1.45 -7.15
C TRP A 180 24.25 -1.08 -5.90
N ARG A 181 25.48 -0.55 -6.06
CA ARG A 181 26.28 -0.03 -4.93
C ARG A 181 25.64 1.18 -4.21
N ALA A 182 24.66 1.82 -4.84
CA ALA A 182 23.87 2.89 -4.25
C ALA A 182 22.64 2.37 -3.50
N VAL A 183 22.54 1.06 -3.23
CA VAL A 183 21.52 0.45 -2.38
C VAL A 183 22.22 -0.17 -1.17
N PRO A 184 21.65 -0.11 0.05
CA PRO A 184 22.18 -0.83 1.21
C PRO A 184 22.42 -2.31 0.88
N PHE A 185 23.49 -2.88 1.43
CA PHE A 185 23.81 -4.29 1.19
C PHE A 185 22.71 -5.20 1.76
N LEU A 186 22.17 -6.08 0.91
CA LEU A 186 21.08 -7.00 1.24
C LEU A 186 21.54 -8.46 1.00
N PRO A 187 22.33 -9.05 1.92
CA PRO A 187 22.87 -10.40 1.74
C PRO A 187 21.76 -11.46 1.87
N VAL A 188 21.60 -12.31 0.86
CA VAL A 188 20.69 -13.46 0.92
C VAL A 188 21.16 -14.50 1.95
N GLU A 189 22.46 -14.52 2.26
CA GLU A 189 23.08 -15.35 3.29
C GLU A 189 22.53 -15.07 4.69
N ALA A 190 21.86 -13.93 4.91
CA ALA A 190 21.12 -13.68 6.15
C ALA A 190 20.06 -14.77 6.45
N MET A 191 19.58 -15.47 5.41
CA MET A 191 18.69 -16.63 5.54
C MET A 191 19.36 -17.86 6.16
N LEU A 192 20.69 -17.94 6.12
CA LEU A 192 21.48 -19.06 6.65
C LEU A 192 21.93 -18.84 8.10
N LEU A 193 21.68 -17.66 8.66
CA LEU A 193 22.03 -17.36 10.05
C LEU A 193 21.33 -18.34 11.00
N PRO A 194 21.97 -18.72 12.11
CA PRO A 194 21.33 -19.59 13.10
C PRO A 194 20.23 -18.81 13.85
N ARG A 195 19.17 -19.50 14.28
CA ARG A 195 17.99 -18.88 14.93
C ARG A 195 18.33 -18.03 16.15
N TRP A 196 19.42 -18.32 16.85
CA TRP A 196 19.88 -17.55 18.01
C TRP A 196 20.43 -16.17 17.63
N PHE A 197 20.89 -15.96 16.39
CA PHE A 197 21.50 -14.72 15.94
C PHE A 197 20.53 -13.53 16.04
N PRO A 198 20.95 -12.33 16.51
CA PRO A 198 20.04 -11.20 16.76
C PRO A 198 19.19 -10.76 15.56
N PHE A 199 19.76 -10.79 14.35
CA PHE A 199 19.08 -10.36 13.11
C PHE A 199 18.54 -11.51 12.26
N HIS A 200 18.25 -12.65 12.87
CA HIS A 200 17.66 -13.77 12.14
C HIS A 200 16.28 -13.39 11.55
N PRO A 201 15.96 -13.69 10.27
CA PRO A 201 14.69 -13.32 9.62
C PRO A 201 13.39 -13.70 10.37
N PHE A 202 13.37 -14.84 11.08
CA PHE A 202 12.26 -15.21 11.98
C PHE A 202 12.00 -14.25 13.16
N LYS A 203 12.97 -13.43 13.57
CA LYS A 203 12.80 -12.40 14.61
C LYS A 203 12.27 -11.08 14.05
N VAL A 204 12.21 -10.96 12.72
CA VAL A 204 11.60 -9.83 12.01
C VAL A 204 10.11 -10.12 11.84
N SER A 205 9.28 -9.07 11.88
CA SER A 205 7.83 -9.15 11.63
C SER A 205 7.55 -9.86 10.31
N TYR A 206 6.41 -10.56 10.22
CA TYR A 206 6.12 -11.34 9.02
C TYR A 206 5.97 -10.47 7.77
N TRP A 207 5.33 -9.30 7.88
CA TRP A 207 5.15 -8.37 6.77
C TRP A 207 6.49 -7.88 6.21
N SER A 208 7.44 -7.54 7.09
CA SER A 208 8.78 -7.16 6.66
C SER A 208 9.52 -8.35 6.03
N ARG A 209 9.37 -9.56 6.59
CA ARG A 209 10.01 -10.77 6.05
C ARG A 209 9.53 -11.11 4.64
N THR A 210 8.23 -10.99 4.36
CA THR A 210 7.66 -11.25 3.04
C THR A 210 8.17 -10.29 1.97
N VAL A 211 8.61 -9.09 2.37
CA VAL A 211 9.23 -8.12 1.46
C VAL A 211 10.74 -8.34 1.35
N MET A 212 11.43 -8.58 2.46
CA MET A 212 12.90 -8.68 2.51
C MET A 212 13.42 -9.87 1.69
N VAL A 213 12.80 -11.05 1.78
CA VAL A 213 13.30 -12.26 1.12
C VAL A 213 13.36 -12.12 -0.40
N PRO A 214 12.31 -11.67 -1.11
CA PRO A 214 12.40 -11.35 -2.54
C PRO A 214 13.49 -10.31 -2.85
N LEU A 215 13.61 -9.25 -2.05
CA LEU A 215 14.61 -8.21 -2.28
C LEU A 215 16.05 -8.72 -2.14
N PHE A 216 16.30 -9.68 -1.24
CA PHE A 216 17.61 -10.32 -1.12
C PHE A 216 17.99 -11.08 -2.39
N VAL A 217 17.02 -11.80 -2.97
CA VAL A 217 17.20 -12.52 -4.24
C VAL A 217 17.48 -11.52 -5.37
N LEU A 218 16.66 -10.48 -5.50
CA LEU A 218 16.84 -9.45 -6.53
C LEU A 218 18.19 -8.74 -6.43
N TYR A 219 18.64 -8.42 -5.20
CA TYR A 219 19.94 -7.79 -4.96
C TYR A 219 21.09 -8.73 -5.32
N THR A 220 21.02 -10.00 -4.90
CA THR A 220 22.06 -11.01 -5.14
C THR A 220 22.28 -11.23 -6.64
N PHE A 221 21.19 -11.39 -7.39
CA PHE A 221 21.26 -11.55 -8.85
C PHE A 221 21.43 -10.24 -9.61
N LYS A 222 21.42 -9.08 -8.92
CA LYS A 222 21.45 -7.75 -9.52
C LYS A 222 20.40 -7.64 -10.63
N ALA A 223 19.16 -7.98 -10.29
CA ALA A 223 18.05 -8.07 -11.23
C ALA A 223 17.96 -6.82 -12.12
N ARG A 224 17.60 -7.03 -13.39
CA ARG A 224 17.53 -5.95 -14.37
C ARG A 224 16.17 -5.98 -15.06
N ALA A 225 15.49 -4.84 -15.03
CA ALA A 225 14.25 -4.64 -15.77
C ALA A 225 14.46 -4.84 -17.27
N ARG A 226 13.46 -5.40 -17.95
CA ARG A 226 13.45 -5.40 -19.43
C ARG A 226 13.44 -3.98 -19.96
N ASN A 227 12.59 -3.10 -19.39
CA ASN A 227 12.45 -1.70 -19.77
C ASN A 227 12.44 -1.54 -21.31
N PRO A 228 11.43 -2.08 -22.01
CA PRO A 228 11.47 -2.25 -23.47
C PRO A 228 11.67 -0.92 -24.21
N LYS A 229 11.16 0.17 -23.66
CA LYS A 229 11.28 1.54 -24.21
C LYS A 229 12.57 2.26 -23.78
N GLN A 230 13.44 1.62 -23.00
CA GLN A 230 14.69 2.19 -22.47
C GLN A 230 14.51 3.55 -21.77
N VAL A 231 13.38 3.73 -21.07
CA VAL A 231 13.07 5.01 -20.41
C VAL A 231 14.01 5.22 -19.24
N SER A 232 14.60 6.41 -19.19
CA SER A 232 15.44 6.86 -18.07
C SER A 232 14.83 8.05 -17.35
N ILE A 233 15.27 8.29 -16.12
CA ILE A 233 14.84 9.44 -15.29
C ILE A 233 16.05 10.23 -14.76
N ARG A 234 17.11 10.36 -15.57
CA ARG A 234 18.35 11.03 -15.16
C ARG A 234 18.11 12.49 -14.76
N GLU A 235 17.09 13.13 -15.34
CA GLU A 235 16.65 14.49 -15.02
C GLU A 235 16.10 14.67 -13.60
N LEU A 236 15.90 13.59 -12.84
CA LEU A 236 15.48 13.64 -11.44
C LEU A 236 16.65 13.66 -10.44
N PHE A 237 17.89 13.58 -10.91
CA PHE A 237 19.08 13.58 -10.06
C PHE A 237 19.76 14.95 -10.09
N ILE A 238 20.19 15.40 -8.91
CA ILE A 238 21.07 16.57 -8.77
C ILE A 238 22.50 16.08 -8.91
N THR A 239 23.33 16.84 -9.63
CA THR A 239 24.76 16.55 -9.82
C THR A 239 25.55 16.91 -8.57
#